data_AF-M3VD09-F1
#
_entry.id   AF-M3VD09-F1
#
_cell.length_a   1.000
_cell.length_b   1.000
_cell.length_c   1.000
_cell.angle_alpha   90.00
_cell.angle_beta   90.00
_cell.angle_gamma   90.00
#
_symmetry.space_group_name_H-M   'P 1'
#
loop_
_entity.id
_entity.type
_entity.pdbx_description
1 polymer ?
#
loop_
_entity_poly.entity_id
_entity_poly.type
_entity_poly.pdbx_seq_one_letter_code
_entity_poly.pdbx_strand_id
1 'polypeptide(L)'
;MSTGGVIRYDFAGLDTLSGDLRGQFQRLEELSGQLKRQVTALASHWDSGGAASYQQAQVQWDRLFADARAQLDGLGVGVSKAASHMRDTDVRVGRSFSA
;
A
#
# COMPACT_ATOMS: atom_id res chain seq x y z
N MET A 1 -3.95 -40.59 13.29
CA MET A 1 -3.58 -39.99 11.99
C MET A 1 -3.90 -38.50 12.10
N SER A 2 -2.89 -37.66 12.28
CA SER A 2 -3.12 -36.21 12.40
C SER A 2 -3.42 -35.65 11.02
N THR A 3 -4.66 -35.22 10.83
CA THR A 3 -5.16 -34.55 9.63
C THR A 3 -4.29 -33.33 9.38
N GLY A 4 -3.67 -33.25 8.19
CA GLY A 4 -2.70 -32.24 7.81
C GLY A 4 -3.16 -30.84 8.19
N GLY A 5 -2.31 -30.13 8.92
CA GLY A 5 -2.56 -28.76 9.35
C GLY A 5 -2.85 -27.89 8.14
N VAL A 6 -4.11 -27.49 8.00
CA VAL A 6 -4.49 -26.38 7.14
C VAL A 6 -3.68 -25.20 7.64
N ILE A 7 -2.69 -24.73 6.87
CA ILE A 7 -2.04 -23.48 7.20
C ILE A 7 -3.09 -22.40 6.97
N ARG A 8 -3.77 -22.01 8.06
CA ARG A 8 -4.85 -21.03 8.02
C ARG A 8 -4.24 -19.65 7.80
N TYR A 9 -4.07 -19.27 6.55
CA TYR A 9 -3.62 -17.93 6.15
C TYR A 9 -4.82 -17.00 5.98
N ASP A 10 -4.79 -15.84 6.64
CA ASP A 10 -5.82 -14.81 6.56
C ASP A 10 -5.66 -13.93 5.30
N PHE A 11 -5.75 -14.54 4.12
CA PHE A 11 -5.66 -13.80 2.85
C PHE A 11 -6.82 -12.81 2.68
N ALA A 12 -8.00 -13.15 3.19
CA ALA A 12 -9.15 -12.24 3.17
C ALA A 12 -8.89 -10.99 4.02
N GLY A 13 -8.29 -11.15 5.21
CA GLY A 13 -7.86 -10.03 6.04
C GLY A 13 -6.76 -9.20 5.38
N LEU A 14 -5.79 -9.84 4.70
CA LEU A 14 -4.74 -9.12 3.96
C LEU A 14 -5.25 -8.37 2.73
N ASP A 15 -6.17 -8.96 1.95
CA ASP A 15 -6.82 -8.27 0.82
C ASP A 15 -7.63 -7.07 1.31
N THR A 16 -8.38 -7.24 2.39
CA THR A 16 -9.16 -6.16 3.02
C THR A 16 -8.24 -5.04 3.49
N LEU A 17 -7.19 -5.37 4.25
CA LEU A 17 -6.18 -4.42 4.72
C LEU A 17 -5.51 -3.69 3.55
N SER A 18 -5.17 -4.40 2.47
CA SER A 18 -4.55 -3.81 1.28
C SER A 18 -5.49 -2.80 0.61
N GLY A 19 -6.77 -3.14 0.48
CA GLY A 19 -7.81 -2.25 -0.03
C GLY A 19 -7.99 -1.01 0.84
N ASP A 20 -8.09 -1.18 2.15
CA ASP A 20 -8.24 -0.11 3.12
C ASP A 20 -7.03 0.84 3.10
N LEU A 21 -5.82 0.29 3.10
CA LEU A 21 -4.59 1.06 2.99
C LEU A 21 -4.54 1.83 1.68
N ARG A 22 -4.92 1.24 0.55
CA ARG A 22 -4.98 1.94 -0.75
C ARG A 22 -5.94 3.13 -0.69
N GLY A 23 -7.09 2.97 -0.05
CA GLY A 23 -8.04 4.06 0.18
C GLY A 23 -7.46 5.17 1.06
N GLN A 24 -6.79 4.82 2.16
CA GLN A 24 -6.12 5.77 3.04
C GLN A 24 -4.99 6.53 2.31
N PHE A 25 -4.22 5.84 1.47
CA PHE A 25 -3.17 6.45 0.66
C PHE A 25 -3.71 7.46 -0.35
N GLN A 26 -4.82 7.16 -1.03
CA GLN A 26 -5.48 8.13 -1.93
C GLN A 26 -5.93 9.37 -1.17
N ARG A 27 -6.53 9.21 0.01
CA ARG A 27 -6.92 10.34 0.85
C ARG A 27 -5.72 11.17 1.31
N LEU A 28 -4.61 10.52 1.64
CA LEU A 28 -3.36 11.17 2.02
C LEU A 28 -2.77 11.98 0.84
N GLU A 29 -2.85 11.45 -0.38
CA GLU A 29 -2.45 12.11 -1.62
C GLU A 29 -3.23 13.41 -1.84
N GLU A 30 -4.56 13.36 -1.67
CA GLU A 30 -5.43 14.53 -1.79
C GLU A 30 -5.10 15.61 -0.75
N LEU A 31 -4.91 15.21 0.52
CA LEU A 31 -4.52 16.10 1.61
C LEU A 31 -3.16 16.76 1.36
N SER A 32 -2.18 16.00 0.88
CA SER A 32 -0.86 16.52 0.50
C SER A 32 -0.97 17.54 -0.63
N GLY A 33 -1.76 17.23 -1.66
CA GLY A 33 -2.03 18.15 -2.76
C GLY A 33 -2.73 19.45 -2.30
N GLN A 34 -3.67 19.35 -1.36
CA GLN A 34 -4.33 20.51 -0.76
C GLN A 34 -3.32 21.38 0.01
N LEU A 35 -2.50 20.78 0.86
CA LEU A 35 -1.46 21.49 1.62
C LEU A 35 -0.49 22.21 0.68
N LYS A 36 0.00 21.54 -0.37
CA LYS A 36 0.91 22.12 -1.35
C LYS A 36 0.32 23.35 -2.04
N ARG A 37 -0.96 23.32 -2.38
CA ARG A 37 -1.66 24.49 -2.97
C ARG A 37 -1.76 25.65 -1.97
N GLN A 38 -2.16 25.37 -0.74
CA GLN A 38 -2.28 26.39 0.31
C GLN A 38 -0.93 27.05 0.60
N VAL A 39 0.12 26.24 0.76
CA VAL A 39 1.46 26.74 1.00
C VAL A 39 1.98 27.53 -0.18
N THR A 40 1.77 27.07 -1.43
CA THR A 40 2.17 27.83 -2.62
C THR A 40 1.52 29.21 -2.65
N ALA A 41 0.25 29.33 -2.25
CA ALA A 41 -0.42 30.62 -2.16
C ALA A 41 0.21 31.52 -1.07
N LEU A 42 0.54 30.95 0.08
CA LEU A 42 1.14 31.65 1.22
C LEU A 42 2.64 31.97 1.03
N ALA A 43 3.35 31.23 0.20
CA ALA A 43 4.77 31.39 -0.06
C ALA A 43 5.11 32.76 -0.66
N SER A 44 4.16 33.40 -1.35
CA SER A 44 4.27 34.78 -1.82
C SER A 44 4.49 35.80 -0.69
N HIS A 45 4.16 35.44 0.55
CA HIS A 45 4.30 36.27 1.75
C HIS A 45 5.42 35.79 2.70
N TRP A 46 6.13 34.71 2.38
CA TRP A 46 7.18 34.18 3.24
C TRP A 46 8.50 34.91 2.99
N ASP A 47 9.05 35.49 4.06
CA ASP A 47 10.44 35.95 4.04
C ASP A 47 11.37 34.75 3.75
N SER A 48 12.48 35.03 3.07
CA SER A 48 13.34 34.12 2.30
C SER A 48 13.73 32.78 2.97
N GLY A 49 13.67 32.66 4.30
CA GLY A 49 13.99 31.43 5.04
C GLY A 49 12.85 30.41 5.15
N GLY A 50 11.58 30.83 5.17
CA GLY A 50 10.44 29.92 5.37
C GLY A 50 10.16 29.03 4.15
N ALA A 51 10.34 29.60 2.95
CA ALA A 51 10.12 28.90 1.69
C ALA A 51 11.11 27.76 1.45
N ALA A 52 12.39 27.94 1.80
CA ALA A 52 13.43 26.93 1.61
C ALA A 52 13.22 25.70 2.52
N SER A 53 12.92 25.93 3.80
CA SER A 53 12.65 24.85 4.77
C SER A 53 11.42 24.03 4.37
N TYR A 54 10.36 24.70 3.90
CA TYR A 54 9.18 24.00 3.40
C TYR A 54 9.49 23.19 2.13
N GLN A 55 10.23 23.74 1.18
CA GLN A 55 10.62 23.01 -0.03
C GLN A 55 11.40 21.73 0.30
N GLN A 56 12.32 21.77 1.28
CA GLN A 56 13.00 20.57 1.76
C GLN A 56 12.03 19.55 2.37
N ALA A 57 11.14 20.00 3.27
CA ALA A 57 10.15 19.13 3.88
C ALA A 57 9.23 18.49 2.83
N GLN A 58 8.83 19.25 1.80
CA GLN A 58 8.02 18.77 0.69
C GLN A 58 8.75 17.68 -0.11
N VAL A 59 10.02 17.89 -0.44
CA VAL A 59 10.82 16.87 -1.17
C VAL A 59 10.97 15.60 -0.35
N GLN A 60 11.20 15.72 0.97
CA GLN A 60 11.29 14.56 1.85
C GLN A 60 9.96 13.81 1.95
N TRP A 61 8.85 14.55 2.06
CA TRP A 61 7.50 13.99 2.05
C TRP A 61 7.20 13.25 0.74
N ASP A 62 7.46 13.88 -0.40
CA ASP A 62 7.19 13.30 -1.73
C ASP A 62 7.97 11.98 -1.92
N ARG A 63 9.21 11.90 -1.41
CA ARG A 63 10.01 10.66 -1.39
C ARG A 63 9.41 9.58 -0.51
N LEU A 64 9.13 9.90 0.75
CA LEU A 64 8.54 8.95 1.71
C LEU A 64 7.20 8.41 1.19
N PHE A 65 6.40 9.29 0.59
CA PHE A 65 5.12 8.92 0.01
C PHE A 65 5.28 7.95 -1.17
N ALA A 66 6.24 8.22 -2.07
CA ALA A 66 6.53 7.32 -3.20
C ALA A 66 7.01 5.94 -2.73
N ASP A 67 7.92 5.90 -1.74
CA ASP A 67 8.43 4.64 -1.17
C ASP A 67 7.30 3.83 -0.50
N ALA A 68 6.45 4.49 0.27
CA ALA A 68 5.34 3.85 0.95
C ALA A 68 4.29 3.31 -0.03
N ARG A 69 4.04 4.04 -1.13
CA ARG A 69 3.17 3.56 -2.22
C ARG A 69 3.76 2.33 -2.92
N ALA A 70 5.06 2.33 -3.21
CA ALA A 70 5.72 1.19 -3.84
C ALA A 70 5.66 -0.06 -2.94
N GLN A 71 5.83 0.10 -1.64
CA GLN A 71 5.67 -1.00 -0.67
C GLN A 71 4.23 -1.53 -0.64
N LEU A 72 3.23 -0.65 -0.67
CA LEU A 72 1.83 -1.03 -0.71
C LEU A 72 1.49 -1.82 -1.97
N ASP A 73 1.90 -1.33 -3.14
CA ASP A 73 1.67 -2.02 -4.41
C ASP A 73 2.39 -3.38 -4.42
N GLY A 74 3.60 -3.46 -3.87
CA GLY A 74 4.34 -4.71 -3.69
C GLY A 74 3.62 -5.72 -2.79
N LEU A 75 3.03 -5.24 -1.68
CA LEU A 75 2.21 -6.07 -0.79
C LEU A 75 0.97 -6.60 -1.51
N GLY A 76 0.25 -5.75 -2.25
CA GLY A 76 -0.91 -6.16 -3.03
C GLY A 76 -0.59 -7.23 -4.09
N VAL A 77 0.52 -7.06 -4.82
CA VAL A 77 1.00 -8.07 -5.79
C VAL A 77 1.36 -9.38 -5.08
N GLY A 78 2.04 -9.29 -3.93
CA GLY A 78 2.43 -10.44 -3.12
C GLY A 78 1.23 -11.26 -2.66
N VAL A 79 0.21 -10.60 -2.11
CA VAL A 79 -1.04 -11.25 -1.66
C VAL A 79 -1.77 -11.91 -2.83
N SER A 80 -1.92 -11.21 -3.96
CA SER A 80 -2.58 -11.76 -5.16
C SER A 80 -1.85 -12.99 -5.74
N LYS A 81 -0.52 -12.94 -5.78
CA LYS A 81 0.32 -14.06 -6.25
C LYS A 81 0.20 -15.27 -5.32
N ALA A 82 0.23 -15.05 -4.00
CA ALA A 82 0.04 -16.10 -3.02
C ALA A 82 -1.35 -16.75 -3.13
N ALA A 83 -2.40 -15.95 -3.29
CA ALA A 83 -3.77 -16.44 -3.49
C ALA A 83 -3.90 -17.31 -4.75
N SER A 84 -3.29 -16.89 -5.86
CA SER A 84 -3.30 -17.64 -7.12
C SER A 84 -2.53 -18.96 -7.01
N HIS A 85 -1.32 -18.93 -6.43
CA HIS A 85 -0.51 -20.14 -6.23
C HIS A 85 -1.21 -21.17 -5.34
N MET A 86 -1.94 -20.72 -4.32
CA MET A 86 -2.68 -21.61 -3.44
C MET A 86 -3.89 -22.23 -4.14
N ARG A 87 -4.68 -21.46 -4.90
CA ARG A 87 -5.76 -22.03 -5.73
C ARG A 87 -5.25 -23.11 -6.67
N ASP A 88 -4.12 -22.86 -7.33
CA ASP A 88 -3.52 -23.85 -8.23
C ASP A 88 -3.09 -25.11 -7.47
N THR A 89 -2.59 -24.94 -6.24
CA THR A 89 -2.18 -26.05 -5.37
C THR A 89 -3.39 -26.86 -4.90
N ASP A 90 -4.45 -26.21 -4.44
CA ASP A 90 -5.69 -26.87 -4.01
C ASP A 90 -6.35 -27.65 -5.15
N VAL A 91 -6.38 -27.09 -6.37
CA VAL A 91 -6.90 -27.79 -7.56
C VAL A 91 -6.06 -29.03 -7.88
N ARG A 92 -4.73 -28.93 -7.82
CA ARG A 92 -3.84 -30.10 -8.05
C ARG A 92 -4.05 -31.18 -6.99
N VAL A 93 -4.12 -30.78 -5.73
CA VAL A 93 -4.32 -31.71 -4.61
C VAL A 93 -5.70 -32.36 -4.68
N GLY A 94 -6.77 -31.58 -4.93
CA GLY A 94 -8.12 -32.10 -5.11
C GLY A 94 -8.22 -33.14 -6.21
N ARG A 95 -7.55 -32.92 -7.36
CA ARG A 95 -7.48 -33.91 -8.45
C ARG A 95 -6.79 -35.21 -8.05
N SER A 96 -5.78 -35.15 -7.18
CA SER A 96 -5.08 -36.34 -6.69
C SER A 96 -5.89 -37.19 -5.71
N PHE A 97 -6.90 -36.60 -5.04
CA PHE A 97 -7.80 -37.32 -4.14
C PHE A 97 -9.10 -37.78 -4.81
N SER A 98 -9.42 -37.26 -5.99
CA SER A 98 -10.58 -37.69 -6.80
C SER A 98 -10.25 -38.79 -7.82
N ALA A 99 -8.98 -39.25 -7.87
CA ALA A 99 -8.50 -40.38 -8.67
C ALA A 99 -8.28 -41.60 -7.78
#